data_AF-A0A8C7ARD8-F1
#
_entry.id   AF-A0A8C7ARD8-F1
#
_cell.length_a   1.000
_cell.length_b   1.000
_cell.length_c   1.000
_cell.angle_alpha   90.00
_cell.angle_beta   90.00
_cell.angle_gamma   90.00
#
_symmetry.space_group_name_H-M   'P 1'
#
loop_
_entity.id
_entity.type
_entity.pdbx_description
1 polymer ?
#
loop_
_entity_poly.entity_id
_entity_poly.type
_entity_poly.pdbx_seq_one_letter_code
_entity_poly.pdbx_strand_id
1 'polypeptide(L)'
;MGCAAFTKPFPQTLAPAAGQGPRVDLAARAEAWLDRVCAHLGLGVREPPGGSGRPLWPMPWLSPGPFRACWTRTVSGVPNFLAVALALGELGYRAVGVRLDSGDLLQQAQEIRRVFRTVSVQFQTPWLESISIAVSNNIGEEELARLAQEGSEVNVIGIGTSVVTCPRQPSLGCVYKLVSVGDQPRMKLTEDPGKQTLPGSKAAYRLLRADGSPLLDVLQLAEEQPPQAGRELRVWPRGAQEAWTVKPARVEPLLRLWVQRGQLCEPLPSLAESRAFAQLSLSHLSPEHK
;
A
#
# COMPACT_ATOMS: atom_id res chain seq x y z
N MET A 1 8.98 -12.39 11.93
CA MET A 1 10.36 -12.31 11.39
C MET A 1 10.98 -11.02 11.90
N GLY A 2 12.03 -11.15 12.70
CA GLY A 2 12.70 -10.02 13.34
C GLY A 2 13.30 -9.07 12.32
N CYS A 3 13.26 -7.77 12.64
CA CYS A 3 13.95 -6.74 11.88
C CYS A 3 15.44 -7.11 11.85
N ALA A 4 15.96 -7.46 10.68
CA ALA A 4 17.40 -7.68 10.51
C ALA A 4 18.11 -6.37 10.83
N ALA A 5 18.77 -6.33 12.00
CA ALA A 5 19.55 -5.20 12.45
C ALA A 5 20.71 -4.99 11.47
N PHE A 6 20.67 -3.89 10.72
CA PHE A 6 21.83 -3.42 9.97
C PHE A 6 22.92 -3.01 10.97
N THR A 7 23.93 -3.85 11.12
CA THR A 7 25.04 -3.76 12.09
C THR A 7 26.15 -2.82 11.63
N LYS A 8 25.85 -1.56 11.33
CA LYS A 8 26.90 -0.53 11.21
C LYS A 8 26.90 0.35 12.46
N PRO A 9 28.04 0.49 13.17
CA PRO A 9 28.13 1.35 14.35
C PRO A 9 27.86 2.80 13.95
N PHE A 10 26.98 3.45 14.71
CA PHE A 10 26.60 4.84 14.50
C PHE A 10 27.84 5.74 14.73
N PRO A 11 28.16 6.68 13.83
CA PRO A 11 29.24 7.62 14.08
C PRO A 11 28.87 8.51 15.27
N GLN A 12 29.65 8.44 16.35
CA GLN A 12 29.45 9.28 17.55
C GLN A 12 29.44 10.77 17.21
N THR A 13 30.10 11.16 16.11
CA THR A 13 30.15 12.55 15.64
C THR A 13 29.53 12.67 14.25
N LEU A 14 28.66 13.68 14.07
CA LEU A 14 27.98 13.97 12.82
C LEU A 14 28.44 15.33 12.27
N ALA A 15 28.73 15.39 10.97
CA ALA A 15 29.06 16.64 10.30
C ALA A 15 27.78 17.43 9.96
N PRO A 16 27.82 18.77 9.91
CA PRO A 16 26.70 19.57 9.43
C PRO A 16 26.33 19.22 7.98
N ALA A 17 25.03 19.29 7.65
CA ALA A 17 24.52 18.95 6.31
C ALA A 17 25.11 19.84 5.19
N ALA A 18 25.46 21.08 5.51
CA ALA A 18 26.11 22.01 4.59
C ALA A 18 27.60 21.67 4.30
N GLY A 19 28.17 20.67 4.98
CA GLY A 19 29.57 20.25 4.81
C GLY A 19 30.61 21.20 5.41
N GLN A 20 30.18 22.29 6.06
CA GLN A 20 31.05 23.28 6.68
C GLN A 20 30.90 23.21 8.21
N GLY A 21 32.02 23.05 8.92
CA GLY A 21 32.07 23.09 10.38
C GLY A 21 32.61 21.81 11.05
N PRO A 22 32.90 21.89 12.37
CA PRO A 22 33.38 20.74 13.12
C PRO A 22 32.29 19.68 13.25
N ARG A 23 32.68 18.41 13.33
CA ARG A 23 31.73 17.34 13.66
C ARG A 23 31.27 17.52 15.09
N VAL A 24 29.97 17.29 15.31
CA VAL A 24 29.32 17.47 16.60
C VAL A 24 28.98 16.11 17.17
N ASP A 25 29.19 15.92 18.48
CA ASP A 25 28.68 14.75 19.19
C ASP A 25 27.15 14.81 19.23
N LEU A 26 26.50 13.97 18.43
CA LEU A 26 25.04 13.97 18.31
C LEU A 26 24.37 13.44 19.57
N ALA A 27 25.01 12.50 20.28
CA ALA A 27 24.44 11.89 21.47
C ALA A 27 24.34 12.94 22.59
N ALA A 28 25.43 13.66 22.84
CA ALA A 28 25.45 14.74 23.83
C ALA A 28 24.43 15.86 23.50
N ARG A 29 24.26 16.19 22.22
CA ARG A 29 23.25 17.18 21.78
C ARG A 29 21.82 16.68 21.97
N ALA A 30 21.56 15.43 21.61
CA ALA A 30 20.24 14.85 21.78
C ALA A 30 19.86 14.72 23.27
N GLU A 31 20.80 14.41 24.16
CA GLU A 31 20.55 14.44 25.62
C GLU A 31 20.15 15.83 26.10
N ALA A 32 20.86 16.89 25.69
CA ALA A 32 20.50 18.26 26.05
C ALA A 32 19.12 18.67 25.52
N TRP A 33 18.74 18.19 24.33
CA TRP A 33 17.39 18.40 23.79
C TRP A 33 16.32 17.61 24.51
N LEU A 34 16.63 16.40 24.98
CA LEU A 34 15.70 15.56 25.72
C LEU A 34 15.22 16.25 26.99
N ASP A 35 16.14 16.88 27.75
CA ASP A 35 15.77 17.64 28.95
C ASP A 35 14.78 18.78 28.63
N ARG A 36 15.02 19.52 27.53
CA ARG A 36 14.12 20.61 27.08
C ARG A 36 12.76 20.10 26.65
N VAL A 37 12.73 19.00 25.90
CA VAL A 37 11.49 18.38 25.41
C VAL A 37 10.67 17.83 26.57
N CYS A 38 11.30 17.11 27.50
CA CYS A 38 10.63 16.58 28.70
C CYS A 38 10.06 17.70 29.57
N ALA A 39 10.81 18.80 29.77
CA ALA A 39 10.33 19.96 30.49
C ALA A 39 9.09 20.58 29.84
N HIS A 40 9.09 20.71 28.50
CA HIS A 40 7.95 21.26 27.77
C HIS A 40 6.71 20.33 27.81
N LEU A 41 6.91 19.02 27.74
CA LEU A 41 5.83 18.03 27.76
C LEU A 41 5.32 17.72 29.18
N GLY A 42 5.88 18.36 30.22
CA GLY A 42 5.51 18.09 31.61
C GLY A 42 5.90 16.67 32.08
N LEU A 43 6.87 16.05 31.42
CA LEU A 43 7.37 14.73 31.78
C LEU A 43 8.54 14.90 32.76
N GLY A 44 8.38 14.39 33.98
CA GLY A 44 9.49 14.34 34.93
C GLY A 44 10.61 13.45 34.37
N VAL A 45 11.82 14.00 34.28
CA VAL A 45 13.03 13.23 33.96
C VAL A 45 13.26 12.28 35.14
N ARG A 46 12.68 11.07 35.12
CA ARG A 46 12.88 10.09 36.19
C ARG A 46 14.35 9.67 36.21
N GLU A 47 15.03 9.93 37.31
CA GLU A 47 16.26 9.22 37.67
C GLU A 47 15.98 7.70 37.74
N PRO A 48 16.92 6.86 37.28
CA PRO A 48 16.80 5.41 37.46
C PRO A 48 16.89 5.05 38.95
N PRO A 49 16.22 3.96 39.39
CA PRO A 49 16.45 3.43 40.72
C PRO A 49 17.84 2.79 40.80
N GLY A 50 18.80 3.53 41.36
CA GLY A 50 20.06 3.04 41.90
C GLY A 50 21.20 2.75 40.90
N GLY A 51 22.33 3.43 41.10
CA GLY A 51 23.64 3.01 40.60
C GLY A 51 24.10 3.73 39.32
N SER A 52 25.28 4.35 39.41
CA SER A 52 26.01 5.08 38.37
C SER A 52 25.84 4.54 36.95
N GLY A 53 25.10 5.28 36.13
CA GLY A 53 24.87 5.01 34.71
C GLY A 53 23.54 5.60 34.29
N ARG A 54 23.54 6.83 33.77
CA ARG A 54 22.34 7.41 33.17
C ARG A 54 21.83 6.43 32.09
N PRO A 55 20.53 6.08 32.06
CA PRO A 55 20.04 5.19 31.05
C PRO A 55 20.17 5.92 29.72
N LEU A 56 21.12 5.49 28.89
CA LEU A 56 21.06 5.75 27.46
C LEU A 56 19.74 5.09 27.03
N TRP A 57 18.67 5.89 26.96
CA TRP A 57 17.48 5.45 26.26
C TRP A 57 17.96 5.01 24.88
N PRO A 58 17.65 3.79 24.41
CA PRO A 58 18.22 3.31 23.16
C PRO A 58 17.92 4.33 22.06
N MET A 59 18.96 5.06 21.65
CA MET A 59 18.87 6.05 20.58
C MET A 59 18.41 5.31 19.34
N PRO A 60 17.47 5.87 18.56
CA PRO A 60 17.06 5.26 17.31
C PRO A 60 18.29 5.06 16.43
N TRP A 61 18.42 3.87 15.85
CA TRP A 61 19.45 3.57 14.88
C TRP A 61 19.30 4.52 13.68
N LEU A 62 20.18 5.52 13.63
CA LEU A 62 20.20 6.60 12.65
C LEU A 62 21.04 6.18 11.44
N SER A 63 20.42 6.09 10.26
CA SER A 63 21.15 5.91 8.99
C SER A 63 21.46 7.29 8.36
N PRO A 64 22.64 7.51 7.77
CA PRO A 64 23.00 8.78 7.11
C PRO A 64 22.24 9.07 5.79
N GLY A 65 21.15 8.34 5.51
CA GLY A 65 20.18 8.63 4.43
C GLY A 65 18.90 9.29 4.97
N PRO A 66 17.80 9.38 4.18
CA PRO A 66 16.54 9.94 4.67
C PRO A 66 16.07 9.20 5.94
N PHE A 67 16.06 9.92 7.06
CA PHE A 67 15.89 9.40 8.42
C PHE A 67 14.54 8.71 8.62
N ARG A 68 14.53 7.38 8.76
CA ARG A 68 13.35 6.59 9.13
C ARG A 68 13.53 6.05 10.55
N ALA A 69 12.78 6.57 11.51
CA ALA A 69 12.79 6.03 12.87
C ALA A 69 11.53 5.20 13.14
N CYS A 70 11.73 4.01 13.68
CA CYS A 70 10.67 3.08 14.08
C CYS A 70 10.40 3.24 15.58
N TRP A 71 9.17 3.53 16.00
CA TRP A 71 8.86 3.77 17.42
C TRP A 71 7.51 3.22 17.88
N THR A 72 7.56 2.26 18.79
CA THR A 72 6.38 1.73 19.48
C THR A 72 6.14 2.51 20.78
N ARG A 73 4.89 2.56 21.21
CA ARG A 73 4.38 3.40 22.32
C ARG A 73 5.16 3.19 23.63
N THR A 74 5.76 4.25 24.16
CA THR A 74 5.84 4.52 25.61
C THR A 74 6.20 5.99 25.82
N VAL A 75 6.02 6.49 27.04
CA VAL A 75 6.38 7.82 27.61
C VAL A 75 7.77 8.34 27.21
N SER A 76 8.57 7.51 26.57
CA SER A 76 9.91 7.75 26.09
C SER A 76 10.07 7.86 24.57
N GLY A 77 9.25 7.19 23.75
CA GLY A 77 9.50 7.11 22.30
C GLY A 77 9.42 8.47 21.60
N VAL A 78 8.33 9.22 21.84
CA VAL A 78 8.10 10.54 21.24
C VAL A 78 9.10 11.59 21.75
N PRO A 79 9.37 11.71 23.08
CA PRO A 79 10.39 12.65 23.57
C PRO A 79 11.79 12.37 23.00
N ASN A 80 12.21 11.10 22.93
CA ASN A 80 13.51 10.74 22.35
C ASN A 80 13.57 11.02 20.85
N PHE A 81 12.50 10.73 20.11
CA PHE A 81 12.41 11.10 18.70
C PHE A 81 12.57 12.60 18.51
N LEU A 82 11.82 13.42 19.26
CA LEU A 82 11.89 14.87 19.17
C LEU A 82 13.26 15.40 19.54
N ALA A 83 13.90 14.85 20.58
CA ALA A 83 15.22 15.25 21.00
C ALA A 83 16.27 15.04 19.89
N VAL A 84 16.25 13.86 19.28
CA VAL A 84 17.13 13.54 18.14
C VAL A 84 16.77 14.37 16.91
N ALA A 85 15.48 14.53 16.61
CA ALA A 85 15.02 15.31 15.45
C ALA A 85 15.45 16.78 15.55
N LEU A 86 15.33 17.39 16.73
CA LEU A 86 15.75 18.77 16.99
C LEU A 86 17.27 18.91 16.92
N ALA A 87 18.02 17.99 17.51
CA ALA A 87 19.49 17.96 17.40
C ALA A 87 19.97 17.83 15.95
N LEU A 88 19.29 17.00 15.15
CA LEU A 88 19.53 16.89 13.71
C LEU A 88 19.15 18.18 12.96
N GLY A 89 18.07 18.83 13.37
CA GLY A 89 17.62 20.12 12.84
C GLY A 89 18.66 21.22 12.96
N GLU A 90 19.36 21.30 14.11
CA GLU A 90 20.47 22.25 14.32
C GLU A 90 21.62 22.04 13.32
N LEU A 91 21.83 20.79 12.89
CA LEU A 91 22.84 20.42 11.90
C LEU A 91 22.36 20.54 10.45
N GLY A 92 21.12 21.02 10.23
CA GLY A 92 20.52 21.19 8.91
C GLY A 92 19.87 19.91 8.33
N TYR A 93 19.78 18.84 9.11
CA TYR A 93 19.05 17.63 8.72
C TYR A 93 17.58 17.71 9.11
N ARG A 94 16.73 16.88 8.50
CA ARG A 94 15.30 16.80 8.81
C ARG A 94 14.89 15.36 9.07
N ALA A 95 14.12 15.16 10.13
CA ALA A 95 13.48 13.87 10.37
C ALA A 95 12.38 13.62 9.33
N VAL A 96 12.22 12.38 8.86
CA VAL A 96 11.24 12.05 7.79
C VAL A 96 9.94 11.53 8.36
N GLY A 97 10.00 10.70 9.41
CA GLY A 97 8.80 10.06 9.92
C GLY A 97 8.98 9.25 11.20
N VAL A 98 7.84 8.88 11.77
CA VAL A 98 7.70 7.92 12.87
C VAL A 98 6.85 6.73 12.40
N ARG A 99 7.09 5.55 12.98
CA ARG A 99 6.28 4.35 12.70
C ARG A 99 5.63 3.81 13.96
N LEU A 100 4.31 3.65 13.97
CA LEU A 100 3.52 2.99 15.01
C LEU A 100 3.17 1.55 14.60
N ASP A 101 3.21 0.61 15.53
CA ASP A 101 2.95 -0.81 15.24
C ASP A 101 2.14 -1.55 16.32
N SER A 102 1.54 -0.82 17.25
CA SER A 102 0.73 -1.38 18.33
C SER A 102 -0.07 -0.29 19.03
N GLY A 103 -1.20 -0.67 19.64
CA GLY A 103 -2.13 0.24 20.32
C GLY A 103 -3.26 0.73 19.40
N ASP A 104 -3.98 1.77 19.85
CA ASP A 104 -4.96 2.49 19.03
C ASP A 104 -4.23 3.45 18.08
N LEU A 105 -3.96 2.96 16.87
CA LEU A 105 -3.13 3.66 15.87
C LEU A 105 -3.71 5.03 15.48
N LEU A 106 -5.04 5.15 15.40
CA LEU A 106 -5.71 6.38 15.01
C LEU A 106 -5.60 7.44 16.12
N GLN A 107 -5.92 7.05 17.36
CA GLN A 107 -5.80 7.94 18.52
C GLN A 107 -4.34 8.38 18.72
N GLN A 108 -3.39 7.45 18.61
CA GLN A 108 -1.98 7.74 18.78
C GLN A 108 -1.44 8.67 17.68
N ALA A 109 -1.86 8.50 16.43
CA ALA A 109 -1.46 9.40 15.35
C ALA A 109 -1.92 10.84 15.62
N GLN A 110 -3.16 11.00 16.12
CA GLN A 110 -3.70 12.31 16.50
C GLN A 110 -2.94 12.94 17.67
N GLU A 111 -2.65 12.16 18.70
CA GLU A 111 -1.89 12.62 19.87
C GLU A 111 -0.46 13.05 19.47
N ILE A 112 0.22 12.23 18.66
CA ILE A 112 1.56 12.54 18.16
C ILE A 112 1.56 13.82 17.33
N ARG A 113 0.57 14.00 16.44
CA ARG A 113 0.48 15.24 15.66
C ARG A 113 0.27 16.45 16.57
N ARG A 114 -0.56 16.35 17.61
CA ARG A 114 -0.76 17.44 18.59
C ARG A 114 0.56 17.79 19.27
N VAL A 115 1.31 16.79 19.73
CA VAL A 115 2.63 17.00 20.33
C VAL A 115 3.60 17.66 19.34
N PHE A 116 3.65 17.21 18.08
CA PHE A 116 4.50 17.81 17.05
C PHE A 116 4.14 19.27 16.79
N ARG A 117 2.86 19.64 16.77
CA ARG A 117 2.41 21.04 16.65
C ARG A 117 2.85 21.88 17.84
N THR A 118 2.66 21.41 19.08
CA THR A 118 3.06 22.18 20.28
C THR A 118 4.57 22.41 20.31
N VAL A 119 5.35 21.36 20.04
CA VAL A 119 6.83 21.41 20.04
C VAL A 119 7.35 22.25 18.87
N SER A 120 6.71 22.17 17.70
CA SER A 120 6.97 23.03 16.54
C SER A 120 6.88 24.51 16.89
N VAL A 121 5.80 24.92 17.55
CA VAL A 121 5.60 26.30 17.99
C VAL A 121 6.62 26.70 19.06
N GLN A 122 6.83 25.84 20.06
CA GLN A 122 7.73 26.12 21.17
C GLN A 122 9.19 26.34 20.74
N PHE A 123 9.69 25.50 19.83
CA PHE A 123 11.10 25.52 19.41
C PHE A 123 11.31 26.11 18.02
N GLN A 124 10.28 26.74 17.44
CA GLN A 124 10.33 27.39 16.12
C GLN A 124 10.80 26.44 15.00
N THR A 125 10.29 25.21 15.01
CA THR A 125 10.64 24.16 14.05
C THR A 125 9.41 23.71 13.24
N PRO A 126 8.92 24.53 12.28
CA PRO A 126 7.67 24.28 11.54
C PRO A 126 7.66 22.96 10.77
N TRP A 127 8.83 22.43 10.41
CA TRP A 127 8.96 21.17 9.69
C TRP A 127 8.53 19.94 10.52
N LEU A 128 8.49 20.04 11.86
CA LEU A 128 8.01 18.95 12.73
C LEU A 128 6.55 18.59 12.44
N GLU A 129 5.72 19.57 12.10
CA GLU A 129 4.29 19.37 11.83
C GLU A 129 4.04 18.54 10.58
N SER A 130 5.00 18.52 9.65
CA SER A 130 4.92 17.79 8.38
C SER A 130 5.51 16.37 8.44
N ILE A 131 6.02 15.95 9.60
CA ILE A 131 6.63 14.63 9.77
C ILE A 131 5.61 13.54 9.48
N SER A 132 5.98 12.56 8.66
CA SER A 132 5.08 11.48 8.26
C SER A 132 4.86 10.50 9.41
N ILE A 133 3.60 10.14 9.66
CA ILE A 133 3.22 9.09 10.60
C ILE A 133 2.87 7.85 9.80
N ALA A 134 3.72 6.83 9.91
CA ALA A 134 3.49 5.52 9.33
C ALA A 134 2.87 4.58 10.38
N VAL A 135 1.97 3.71 9.96
CA VAL A 135 1.38 2.68 10.84
C VAL A 135 1.52 1.31 10.20
N SER A 136 1.77 0.28 11.00
CA SER A 136 1.85 -1.10 10.52
C SER A 136 1.57 -2.09 11.64
N ASN A 137 0.40 -2.76 11.65
CA ASN A 137 0.15 -3.88 12.55
C ASN A 137 -1.13 -4.63 12.17
N ASN A 138 -1.01 -5.84 11.60
CA ASN A 138 -2.14 -6.71 11.28
C ASN A 138 -3.40 -5.99 10.72
N ILE A 139 -3.18 -5.05 9.81
CA ILE A 139 -4.23 -4.15 9.30
C ILE A 139 -5.10 -4.94 8.32
N GLY A 140 -6.37 -5.10 8.66
CA GLY A 140 -7.41 -5.67 7.79
C GLY A 140 -8.20 -4.58 7.06
N GLU A 141 -9.23 -4.97 6.31
CA GLU A 141 -10.10 -4.05 5.55
C GLU A 141 -10.79 -3.02 6.47
N GLU A 142 -11.33 -3.46 7.61
CA GLU A 142 -12.03 -2.58 8.57
C GLU A 142 -11.09 -1.53 9.19
N GLU A 143 -9.91 -1.97 9.64
CA GLU A 143 -8.91 -1.06 10.22
C GLU A 143 -8.32 -0.13 9.17
N LEU A 144 -8.10 -0.61 7.94
CA LEU A 144 -7.70 0.23 6.82
C LEU A 144 -8.73 1.34 6.56
N ALA A 145 -10.03 1.00 6.55
CA ALA A 145 -11.09 1.99 6.37
C ALA A 145 -11.07 3.04 7.49
N ARG A 146 -10.89 2.63 8.75
CA ARG A 146 -10.75 3.56 9.90
C ARG A 146 -9.54 4.48 9.76
N LEU A 147 -8.39 3.93 9.37
CA LEU A 147 -7.14 4.69 9.25
C LEU A 147 -7.11 5.62 8.02
N ALA A 148 -7.88 5.30 6.98
CA ALA A 148 -7.98 6.08 5.74
C ALA A 148 -9.12 7.12 5.75
N GLN A 149 -9.92 7.21 6.81
CA GLN A 149 -10.98 8.20 6.95
C GLN A 149 -10.43 9.64 6.98
N GLU A 150 -11.27 10.58 6.54
CA GLU A 150 -11.00 12.00 6.67
C GLU A 150 -10.74 12.38 8.14
N GLY A 151 -9.71 13.21 8.37
CA GLY A 151 -9.29 13.59 9.72
C GLY A 151 -8.31 12.61 10.39
N SER A 152 -7.94 11.51 9.73
CA SER A 152 -6.80 10.68 10.15
C SER A 152 -5.49 11.44 9.97
N GLU A 153 -4.62 11.38 10.98
CA GLU A 153 -3.28 11.99 10.95
C GLU A 153 -2.20 11.01 10.44
N VAL A 154 -2.61 9.81 10.01
CA VAL A 154 -1.77 8.77 9.42
C VAL A 154 -1.47 9.11 7.96
N ASN A 155 -0.20 9.04 7.57
CA ASN A 155 0.25 9.34 6.22
C ASN A 155 0.61 8.09 5.40
N VAL A 156 1.04 7.02 6.07
CA VAL A 156 1.49 5.78 5.42
C VAL A 156 0.93 4.58 6.16
N ILE A 157 0.32 3.64 5.43
CA ILE A 157 -0.23 2.41 5.99
C ILE A 157 0.54 1.21 5.41
N GLY A 158 1.24 0.49 6.28
CA GLY A 158 1.95 -0.73 5.94
C GLY A 158 1.10 -1.96 6.25
N ILE A 159 0.70 -2.68 5.21
CA ILE A 159 -0.08 -3.92 5.32
C ILE A 159 0.80 -5.09 4.90
N GLY A 160 0.93 -6.09 5.78
CA GLY A 160 1.72 -7.29 5.54
C GLY A 160 0.83 -8.51 5.30
N THR A 161 0.64 -9.30 6.36
CA THR A 161 -0.02 -10.61 6.33
C THR A 161 -1.32 -10.61 5.52
N SER A 162 -2.24 -9.68 5.77
CA SER A 162 -3.57 -9.65 5.13
C SER A 162 -3.52 -9.58 3.60
N VAL A 163 -2.57 -8.81 3.03
CA VAL A 163 -2.40 -8.66 1.58
C VAL A 163 -1.79 -9.92 0.95
N VAL A 164 -0.91 -10.61 1.67
CA VAL A 164 -0.20 -11.77 1.15
C VAL A 164 -1.03 -13.05 1.28
N THR A 165 -1.70 -13.23 2.41
CA THR A 165 -2.39 -14.48 2.72
C THR A 165 -3.86 -14.49 2.31
N CYS A 166 -4.45 -13.32 2.00
CA CYS A 166 -5.86 -13.17 1.65
C CYS A 166 -6.78 -13.99 2.59
N PRO A 167 -6.78 -13.72 3.92
CA PRO A 167 -7.28 -14.67 4.92
C PRO A 167 -8.75 -15.07 4.75
N ARG A 168 -9.58 -14.23 4.12
CA ARG A 168 -10.99 -14.54 3.80
C ARG A 168 -11.14 -15.53 2.63
N GLN A 169 -10.25 -15.45 1.64
CA GLN A 169 -10.26 -16.30 0.45
C GLN A 169 -8.82 -16.48 -0.05
N PRO A 170 -8.07 -17.46 0.49
CA PRO A 170 -6.64 -17.65 0.15
C PRO A 170 -6.43 -18.25 -1.24
N SER A 171 -7.49 -18.61 -1.97
CA SER A 171 -7.40 -19.15 -3.32
C SER A 171 -8.50 -18.61 -4.24
N LEU A 172 -8.14 -18.34 -5.50
CA LEU A 172 -9.06 -17.85 -6.53
C LEU A 172 -9.89 -18.95 -7.20
N GLY A 173 -9.49 -20.22 -7.08
CA GLY A 173 -10.18 -21.33 -7.74
C GLY A 173 -9.95 -21.43 -9.26
N CYS A 174 -8.84 -20.91 -9.78
CA CYS A 174 -8.51 -20.96 -11.20
C CYS A 174 -8.41 -22.42 -11.72
N VAL A 175 -8.87 -22.65 -12.95
CA VAL A 175 -8.85 -23.97 -13.58
C VAL A 175 -8.24 -23.91 -14.99
N TYR A 176 -7.50 -24.96 -15.35
CA TYR A 176 -7.08 -25.23 -16.72
C TYR A 176 -7.91 -26.40 -17.28
N LYS A 177 -8.49 -26.22 -18.48
CA LYS A 177 -9.38 -27.20 -19.12
C LYS A 177 -9.14 -27.25 -20.62
N LEU A 178 -9.12 -28.46 -21.16
CA LEU A 178 -9.11 -28.72 -22.60
C LEU A 178 -10.49 -28.42 -23.19
N VAL A 179 -10.54 -27.58 -24.24
CA VAL A 179 -11.80 -27.16 -24.88
C VAL A 179 -11.95 -27.66 -26.32
N SER A 180 -10.86 -28.09 -26.96
CA SER A 180 -10.84 -28.62 -28.33
C SER A 180 -9.62 -29.52 -28.57
N VAL A 181 -9.77 -30.55 -29.41
CA VAL A 181 -8.67 -31.41 -29.91
C VAL A 181 -8.93 -31.73 -31.38
N GLY A 182 -7.97 -31.45 -32.26
CA GLY A 182 -8.13 -31.66 -33.71
C GLY A 182 -9.39 -30.97 -34.25
N ASP A 183 -9.59 -29.71 -33.84
CA ASP A 183 -10.76 -28.88 -34.13
C ASP A 183 -12.12 -29.46 -33.68
N GLN A 184 -12.13 -30.55 -32.91
CA GLN A 184 -13.34 -31.08 -32.30
C GLN A 184 -13.55 -30.50 -30.91
N PRO A 185 -14.68 -29.82 -30.65
CA PRO A 185 -15.00 -29.29 -29.33
C PRO A 185 -15.07 -30.39 -28.26
N ARG A 186 -14.61 -30.07 -27.05
CA ARG A 186 -14.65 -30.94 -25.87
C ARG A 186 -15.37 -30.23 -24.72
N MET A 187 -16.32 -30.94 -24.12
CA MET A 187 -17.05 -30.50 -22.93
C MET A 187 -16.83 -31.54 -21.83
N LYS A 188 -16.45 -31.08 -20.63
CA LYS A 188 -16.51 -31.90 -19.43
C LYS A 188 -17.92 -31.84 -18.85
N LEU A 189 -18.59 -32.98 -18.81
CA LEU A 189 -19.83 -33.17 -18.08
C LEU A 189 -19.54 -33.48 -16.61
N THR A 190 -20.47 -33.06 -15.77
CA THR A 190 -20.39 -33.19 -14.31
C THR A 190 -21.81 -33.07 -13.77
N GLU A 191 -22.06 -33.76 -12.65
CA GLU A 191 -23.35 -33.75 -11.96
C GLU A 191 -23.75 -32.34 -11.51
N ASP A 192 -22.76 -31.52 -11.15
CA ASP A 192 -22.91 -30.09 -10.87
C ASP A 192 -22.93 -29.27 -12.18
N PRO A 193 -24.09 -28.72 -12.62
CA PRO A 193 -24.19 -27.97 -13.88
C PRO A 193 -23.31 -26.71 -13.89
N GLY A 194 -23.02 -26.12 -12.72
CA GLY A 194 -22.16 -24.96 -12.58
C GLY A 194 -20.69 -25.25 -12.93
N LYS A 195 -20.28 -26.52 -12.89
CA LYS A 195 -18.92 -26.96 -13.21
C LYS A 195 -18.75 -27.50 -14.63
N GLN A 196 -19.82 -27.52 -15.42
CA GLN A 196 -19.74 -27.88 -16.84
C GLN A 196 -18.95 -26.82 -17.60
N THR A 197 -18.05 -27.27 -18.48
CA THR A 197 -17.17 -26.38 -19.25
C THR A 197 -17.79 -26.01 -20.59
N LEU A 198 -17.65 -24.75 -21.03
CA LEU A 198 -18.04 -24.36 -22.38
C LEU A 198 -17.05 -24.94 -23.43
N PRO A 199 -17.53 -25.67 -24.44
CA PRO A 199 -16.68 -26.34 -25.42
C PRO A 199 -16.14 -25.35 -26.47
N GLY A 200 -15.24 -25.82 -27.32
CA GLY A 200 -14.77 -25.10 -28.52
C GLY A 200 -13.69 -24.05 -28.25
N SER A 201 -12.99 -23.65 -29.32
CA SER A 201 -12.13 -22.47 -29.29
C SER A 201 -13.00 -21.22 -29.20
N LYS A 202 -12.61 -20.25 -28.36
CA LYS A 202 -13.45 -19.10 -28.05
C LYS A 202 -12.68 -17.79 -28.14
N ALA A 203 -13.39 -16.74 -28.57
CA ALA A 203 -13.01 -15.35 -28.39
C ALA A 203 -13.85 -14.73 -27.27
N ALA A 204 -13.28 -13.75 -26.57
CA ALA A 204 -13.94 -13.05 -25.47
C ALA A 204 -13.92 -11.55 -25.71
N TYR A 205 -15.07 -10.91 -25.52
CA TYR A 205 -15.26 -9.47 -25.75
C TYR A 205 -15.97 -8.83 -24.56
N ARG A 206 -15.55 -7.63 -24.18
CA ARG A 206 -16.25 -6.77 -23.25
C ARG A 206 -17.13 -5.79 -24.01
N LEU A 207 -18.41 -5.79 -23.69
CA LEU A 207 -19.38 -4.82 -24.19
C LEU A 207 -19.42 -3.65 -23.23
N LEU A 208 -19.30 -2.43 -23.74
CA LEU A 208 -19.29 -1.20 -22.95
C LEU A 208 -20.48 -0.31 -23.31
N ARG A 209 -20.96 0.42 -22.30
CA ARG A 209 -21.92 1.52 -22.46
C ARG A 209 -21.22 2.78 -23.00
N ALA A 210 -22.02 3.79 -23.36
CA ALA A 210 -21.50 5.05 -23.90
C ALA A 210 -20.65 5.83 -22.89
N ASP A 211 -20.91 5.66 -21.60
CA ASP A 211 -20.14 6.23 -20.49
C ASP A 211 -18.82 5.50 -20.19
N GLY A 212 -18.51 4.43 -20.94
CA GLY A 212 -17.30 3.61 -20.77
C GLY A 212 -17.44 2.50 -19.74
N SER A 213 -18.57 2.38 -19.04
CA SER A 213 -18.79 1.32 -18.05
C SER A 213 -19.03 -0.05 -18.71
N PRO A 214 -18.53 -1.15 -18.11
CA PRO A 214 -18.84 -2.49 -18.59
C PRO A 214 -20.33 -2.83 -18.49
N LEU A 215 -20.89 -3.34 -19.59
CA LEU A 215 -22.23 -3.91 -19.64
C LEU A 215 -22.19 -5.40 -19.30
N LEU A 216 -21.40 -6.16 -20.06
CA LEU A 216 -21.20 -7.61 -19.89
C LEU A 216 -19.99 -8.09 -20.70
N ASP A 217 -19.47 -9.26 -20.36
CA ASP A 217 -18.49 -9.97 -21.16
C ASP A 217 -19.18 -11.08 -21.98
N VAL A 218 -18.93 -11.12 -23.28
CA VAL A 218 -19.45 -12.14 -24.22
C VAL A 218 -18.35 -13.11 -24.56
N LEU A 219 -18.71 -14.40 -24.56
CA LEU A 219 -17.94 -15.45 -25.19
C LEU A 219 -18.62 -15.85 -26.49
N GLN A 220 -17.84 -16.00 -27.55
CA GLN A 220 -18.28 -16.55 -28.85
C GLN A 220 -17.22 -17.51 -29.37
N LEU A 221 -17.55 -18.31 -30.38
CA LEU A 221 -16.57 -19.14 -31.07
C LEU A 221 -15.52 -18.26 -31.76
N ALA A 222 -14.29 -18.77 -31.87
CA ALA A 222 -13.18 -17.99 -32.41
C ALA A 222 -13.36 -17.63 -33.90
N GLU A 223 -14.13 -18.43 -34.64
CA GLU A 223 -14.46 -18.25 -36.05
C GLU A 223 -15.64 -17.28 -36.29
N GLU A 224 -16.41 -16.95 -35.26
CA GLU A 224 -17.52 -16.01 -35.39
C GLU A 224 -17.03 -14.59 -35.64
N GLN A 225 -17.81 -13.82 -36.41
CA GLN A 225 -17.50 -12.40 -36.61
C GLN A 225 -17.53 -11.65 -35.28
N PRO A 226 -16.55 -10.77 -35.01
CA PRO A 226 -16.55 -9.98 -33.78
C PRO A 226 -17.82 -9.11 -33.65
N PRO A 227 -18.32 -8.91 -32.42
CA PRO A 227 -19.43 -7.99 -32.20
C PRO A 227 -19.00 -6.56 -32.56
N GLN A 228 -19.97 -5.77 -33.03
CA GLN A 228 -19.70 -4.41 -33.50
C GLN A 228 -20.43 -3.39 -32.64
N ALA A 229 -19.74 -2.28 -32.37
CA ALA A 229 -20.34 -1.13 -31.71
C ALA A 229 -21.56 -0.61 -32.47
N GLY A 230 -22.61 -0.25 -31.75
CA GLY A 230 -23.85 0.30 -32.30
C GLY A 230 -24.74 -0.71 -33.02
N ARG A 231 -24.39 -2.01 -33.05
CA ARG A 231 -25.24 -3.07 -33.61
C ARG A 231 -25.90 -3.86 -32.49
N GLU A 232 -27.13 -4.29 -32.71
CA GLU A 232 -27.81 -5.18 -31.78
C GLU A 232 -27.17 -6.57 -31.81
N LEU A 233 -26.98 -7.14 -30.62
CA LEU A 233 -26.45 -8.46 -30.41
C LEU A 233 -27.41 -9.22 -29.50
N ARG A 234 -27.78 -10.44 -29.90
CA ARG A 234 -28.50 -11.37 -29.04
C ARG A 234 -27.48 -12.15 -28.22
N VAL A 235 -27.62 -12.10 -26.91
CA VAL A 235 -26.74 -12.80 -25.96
C VAL A 235 -27.54 -13.75 -25.10
N TRP A 236 -26.94 -14.88 -24.74
CA TRP A 236 -27.54 -15.86 -23.85
C TRP A 236 -26.76 -15.86 -22.54
N PRO A 237 -27.27 -15.18 -21.50
CA PRO A 237 -26.69 -15.29 -20.17
C PRO A 237 -26.63 -16.74 -19.72
N ARG A 238 -25.60 -17.08 -18.96
CA ARG A 238 -25.42 -18.44 -18.49
C ARG A 238 -26.61 -18.87 -17.62
N GLY A 239 -27.30 -19.93 -18.05
CA GLY A 239 -28.48 -20.46 -17.36
C GLY A 239 -29.80 -19.78 -17.72
N ALA A 240 -29.80 -18.78 -18.61
CA ALA A 240 -31.03 -18.15 -19.09
C ALA A 240 -31.74 -19.04 -20.12
N GLN A 241 -33.08 -19.08 -20.04
CA GLN A 241 -33.92 -19.73 -21.05
C GLN A 241 -34.17 -18.83 -22.27
N GLU A 242 -34.09 -17.51 -22.07
CA GLU A 242 -34.34 -16.51 -23.10
C GLU A 242 -33.08 -15.69 -23.39
N ALA A 243 -32.98 -15.24 -24.65
CA ALA A 243 -31.91 -14.36 -25.08
C ALA A 243 -32.19 -12.92 -24.63
N TRP A 244 -31.15 -12.19 -24.29
CA TRP A 244 -31.21 -10.73 -24.14
C TRP A 244 -30.75 -10.07 -25.43
N THR A 245 -31.34 -8.92 -25.77
CA THR A 245 -30.86 -8.07 -26.85
C THR A 245 -30.11 -6.89 -26.25
N VAL A 246 -28.85 -6.73 -26.65
CA VAL A 246 -27.98 -5.65 -26.18
C VAL A 246 -27.40 -4.89 -27.36
N LYS A 247 -27.17 -3.59 -27.18
CA LYS A 247 -26.56 -2.73 -28.19
C LYS A 247 -25.35 -2.02 -27.56
N PRO A 248 -24.13 -2.58 -27.69
CA PRO A 248 -22.93 -1.99 -27.10
C PRO A 248 -22.59 -0.65 -27.76
N ALA A 249 -22.16 0.34 -26.99
CA ALA A 249 -21.60 1.56 -27.54
C ALA A 249 -20.14 1.36 -27.98
N ARG A 250 -19.40 0.49 -27.28
CA ARG A 250 -18.05 0.04 -27.66
C ARG A 250 -17.89 -1.45 -27.37
N VAL A 251 -16.97 -2.07 -28.10
CA VAL A 251 -16.65 -3.49 -27.98
C VAL A 251 -15.13 -3.61 -27.87
N GLU A 252 -14.65 -4.30 -26.84
CA GLU A 252 -13.22 -4.48 -26.58
C GLU A 252 -12.86 -5.97 -26.53
N PRO A 253 -11.89 -6.46 -27.32
CA PRO A 253 -11.40 -7.83 -27.18
C PRO A 253 -10.62 -8.00 -25.87
N LEU A 254 -10.92 -9.06 -25.12
CA LEU A 254 -10.30 -9.32 -23.81
C LEU A 254 -9.02 -10.15 -23.89
N LEU A 255 -8.91 -11.01 -24.92
CA LEU A 255 -7.76 -11.89 -25.11
C LEU A 255 -6.86 -11.32 -26.23
N ARG A 256 -5.58 -11.16 -25.92
CA ARG A 256 -4.54 -10.73 -26.88
C ARG A 256 -3.53 -11.86 -27.11
N LEU A 257 -3.06 -11.99 -28.35
CA LEU A 257 -2.01 -12.94 -28.71
C LEU A 257 -0.65 -12.45 -28.21
N TRP A 258 -0.15 -13.07 -27.14
CA TRP A 258 1.18 -12.75 -26.57
C TRP A 258 2.29 -13.63 -27.10
N VAL A 259 2.02 -14.94 -27.27
CA VAL A 259 3.00 -15.93 -27.68
C VAL A 259 2.45 -16.71 -28.88
N GLN A 260 3.23 -16.76 -29.96
CA GLN A 260 2.94 -17.59 -31.12
C GLN A 260 4.19 -18.40 -31.48
N ARG A 261 4.02 -19.72 -31.60
CA ARG A 261 5.13 -20.66 -31.93
C ARG A 261 6.39 -20.47 -31.05
N GLY A 262 6.17 -20.23 -29.75
CA GLY A 262 7.24 -20.07 -28.77
C GLY A 262 7.95 -18.70 -28.78
N GLN A 263 7.49 -17.75 -29.61
CA GLN A 263 8.03 -16.39 -29.66
C GLN A 263 7.00 -15.39 -29.17
N LEU A 264 7.48 -14.35 -28.48
CA LEU A 264 6.66 -13.21 -28.08
C LEU A 264 6.29 -12.40 -29.34
N CYS A 265 5.01 -12.08 -29.50
CA CYS A 265 4.52 -11.25 -30.62
C CYS A 265 4.71 -9.75 -30.36
N GLU A 266 4.69 -9.35 -29.09
CA GLU A 266 4.78 -7.96 -28.63
C GLU A 266 5.60 -7.90 -27.32
N PRO A 267 6.23 -6.77 -26.98
CA PRO A 267 6.88 -6.58 -25.69
C PRO A 267 5.85 -6.54 -24.54
N LEU A 268 6.22 -7.10 -23.39
CA LEU A 268 5.38 -7.06 -22.19
C LEU A 268 5.20 -5.61 -21.70
N PRO A 269 4.01 -5.24 -21.19
CA PRO A 269 3.78 -3.92 -20.66
C PRO A 269 4.61 -3.71 -19.38
N SER A 270 5.03 -2.49 -19.15
CA SER A 270 5.67 -2.09 -17.90
C SER A 270 4.70 -2.17 -16.72
N LEU A 271 5.25 -2.19 -15.50
CA LEU A 271 4.45 -2.11 -14.28
C LEU A 271 3.65 -0.80 -14.20
N ALA A 272 4.20 0.30 -14.71
CA ALA A 272 3.54 1.60 -14.70
C ALA A 272 2.31 1.60 -15.63
N GLU A 273 2.45 1.06 -16.83
CA GLU A 273 1.33 0.91 -17.79
C GLU A 273 0.26 -0.03 -17.23
N SER A 274 0.66 -1.16 -16.66
CA SER A 274 -0.26 -2.14 -16.07
C SER A 274 -1.03 -1.54 -14.88
N ARG A 275 -0.36 -0.74 -14.04
CA ARG A 275 -1.00 -0.02 -12.93
C ARG A 275 -1.97 1.05 -13.44
N ALA A 276 -1.57 1.84 -14.43
CA ALA A 276 -2.43 2.87 -15.01
C ALA A 276 -3.68 2.24 -15.64
N PHE A 277 -3.53 1.12 -16.35
CA PHE A 277 -4.63 0.36 -16.92
C PHE A 277 -5.59 -0.18 -15.84
N ALA A 278 -5.07 -0.74 -14.74
CA ALA A 278 -5.89 -1.19 -13.62
C ALA A 278 -6.67 -0.04 -12.97
N GLN A 279 -6.03 1.10 -12.72
CA GLN A 279 -6.68 2.29 -12.15
C GLN A 279 -7.77 2.85 -13.08
N LEU A 280 -7.49 2.92 -14.38
CA LEU A 280 -8.47 3.34 -15.38
C LEU A 280 -9.67 2.39 -15.43
N SER A 281 -9.42 1.07 -15.43
CA SER A 281 -10.47 0.05 -15.44
C SER A 281 -11.38 0.15 -14.21
N LEU A 282 -10.80 0.31 -13.02
CA LEU A 282 -11.55 0.51 -11.78
C LEU A 282 -12.34 1.82 -11.78
N SER A 283 -11.85 2.86 -12.44
CA SER A 283 -12.56 4.14 -12.54
C SER A 283 -13.87 4.03 -13.33
N HIS A 284 -13.89 3.18 -14.37
CA HIS A 284 -15.04 2.97 -15.26
C HIS A 284 -16.05 1.93 -14.74
N LEU A 285 -15.72 1.13 -13.72
CA LEU A 285 -16.69 0.19 -13.13
C LEU A 285 -17.88 0.96 -12.53
N SER A 286 -19.08 0.38 -12.62
CA SER A 286 -20.25 0.92 -11.92
C SER A 286 -20.12 0.74 -10.40
N PRO A 287 -20.72 1.62 -9.56
CA PRO A 287 -20.59 1.52 -8.11
C PRO A 287 -21.03 0.18 -7.51
N GLU A 288 -22.01 -0.48 -8.13
CA GLU A 288 -22.50 -1.82 -7.76
C GLU A 288 -21.45 -2.94 -7.96
N HIS A 289 -20.42 -2.73 -8.78
CA HIS A 289 -19.38 -3.71 -9.11
C HIS A 289 -17.98 -3.30 -8.63
N LYS A 290 -17.84 -2.18 -7.91
CA LYS A 290 -16.58 -1.76 -7.26
C LYS A 290 -16.48 -2.34 -5.85
#